data_AF-A0A7C6QCD9-F1
#
_entry.id   AF-A0A7C6QCD9-F1
#
_cell.length_a   1.000
_cell.length_b   1.000
_cell.length_c   1.000
_cell.angle_alpha   90.00
_cell.angle_beta   90.00
_cell.angle_gamma   90.00
#
_symmetry.space_group_name_H-M   'P 1'
#
loop_
_entity.id
_entity.type
_entity.pdbx_description
1 polymer ?
#
loop_
_entity_poly.entity_id
_entity_poly.type
_entity_poly.pdbx_seq_one_letter_code
_entity_poly.pdbx_strand_id
1 'polypeptide(L)' 'MEENIIILVDEAGEEHEFILLEILEIEEGIYAVLLPFEDPEEGVVVLRIEKDSEGQDVLLSVDEEEFEMVREVLEALDD' A
#
# COMPACT_ATOMS: atom_id res chain seq x y z
N MET A 1 0.24 16.57 13.04
CA MET A 1 0.20 15.12 12.77
C MET A 1 1.15 14.96 11.60
N GLU A 2 2.21 14.17 11.76
CA GLU A 2 3.10 13.88 10.64
C GLU A 2 2.31 12.95 9.72
N GLU A 3 1.88 13.47 8.57
CA GLU A 3 1.35 12.64 7.50
C GLU A 3 2.54 11.85 6.94
N ASN A 4 2.48 10.52 7.00
CA ASN A 4 3.52 9.66 6.44
C ASN A 4 3.38 9.65 4.91
N ILE A 5 3.72 10.76 4.26
CA ILE A 5 3.66 10.88 2.82
C ILE A 5 4.84 10.13 2.21
N ILE A 6 4.54 9.22 1.29
CA ILE A 6 5.50 8.50 0.46
C ILE A 6 5.31 8.91 -1.00
N ILE A 7 6.39 8.86 -1.77
CA ILE A 7 6.35 9.11 -3.22
C ILE A 7 6.55 7.77 -3.92
N LEU A 8 5.59 7.40 -4.75
CA LEU A 8 5.70 6.24 -5.62
C LEU A 8 5.96 6.70 -7.05
N VAL A 9 6.91 6.04 -7.70
CA VAL A 9 7.21 6.28 -9.10
C VAL A 9 6.58 5.15 -9.90
N ASP A 10 5.72 5.49 -10.84
CA ASP A 10 5.08 4.50 -11.70
C ASP A 10 5.99 4.04 -12.86
N GLU A 11 5.47 3.16 -13.72
CA GLU A 11 6.21 2.63 -14.88
C GLU A 11 6.52 3.69 -15.94
N ALA A 12 5.79 4.80 -15.96
CA ALA A 12 6.04 5.93 -16.86
C ALA A 12 7.11 6.90 -16.30
N GLY A 13 7.53 6.70 -15.05
CA GLY A 13 8.44 7.58 -14.33
C GLY A 13 7.73 8.79 -13.72
N GLU A 14 6.41 8.77 -13.60
CA GLU A 14 5.63 9.82 -12.94
C GLU A 14 5.60 9.58 -11.44
N GLU A 15 5.80 10.65 -10.67
CA GLU A 15 5.78 10.65 -9.21
C GLU A 15 4.36 10.89 -8.72
N HIS A 16 3.87 10.01 -7.84
CA HIS A 16 2.57 10.09 -7.22
C HIS A 16 2.73 10.13 -5.70
N GLU A 17 2.08 11.10 -5.05
CA GLU A 17 2.12 11.26 -3.59
C GLU A 17 1.01 10.45 -2.93
N PHE A 18 1.38 9.63 -1.95
CA PHE A 18 0.44 8.82 -1.16
C PHE A 18 0.67 9.03 0.33
N ILE A 19 -0.40 9.01 1.10
CA ILE A 19 -0.34 8.93 2.56
C ILE A 19 -0.31 7.45 2.93
N LEU A 20 0.75 7.02 3.60
CA LEU A 20 0.82 5.70 4.22
C LEU A 20 -0.08 5.68 5.45
N LEU A 21 -1.19 4.94 5.35
CA LEU A 21 -2.14 4.77 6.43
C LEU A 21 -1.68 3.68 7.40
N GLU A 22 -1.34 2.50 6.88
CA GLU A 22 -0.98 1.34 7.69
C GLU A 22 -0.08 0.36 6.92
N ILE A 23 0.76 -0.40 7.64
CA ILE A 23 1.50 -1.53 7.09
C ILE A 23 1.06 -2.81 7.80
N LEU A 24 0.61 -3.79 7.02
CA LEU A 24 0.09 -5.06 7.51
C LEU A 24 1.03 -6.19 7.11
N GLU A 25 1.47 -6.97 8.09
CA GLU A 25 2.24 -8.21 7.85
C GLU A 25 1.33 -9.40 8.14
N ILE A 26 1.03 -10.16 7.09
CA ILE A 26 0.18 -11.36 7.13
C ILE A 26 0.97 -12.55 6.58
N GLU A 27 0.42 -13.78 6.68
CA GLU A 27 1.16 -14.98 6.25
C GLU A 27 1.59 -14.94 4.78
N GLU A 28 0.86 -14.23 3.91
CA GLU A 28 1.19 -14.08 2.49
C GLU A 28 2.29 -13.03 2.21
N GLY A 29 2.54 -12.09 3.13
CA GLY A 29 3.54 -11.05 2.92
C GLY A 29 3.26 -9.75 3.67
N ILE A 30 3.95 -8.69 3.25
CA ILE A 30 3.82 -7.35 3.82
C ILE A 30 3.05 -6.48 2.83
N TYR A 31 2.03 -5.77 3.32
CA TYR A 31 1.14 -4.95 2.53
C TYR A 31 1.10 -3.52 3.07
N ALA A 32 1.07 -2.54 2.18
CA ALA A 32 0.88 -1.13 2.50
C ALA A 32 -0.51 -0.68 2.10
N VAL A 33 -1.21 -0.04 3.04
CA VAL A 33 -2.48 0.65 2.80
C VAL A 33 -2.19 2.12 2.56
N LEU A 34 -2.50 2.59 1.36
CA LEU A 34 -2.13 3.90 0.86
C LEU A 34 -3.37 4.70 0.49
N LEU A 35 -3.35 6.00 0.72
CA LEU A 35 -4.38 6.94 0.26
C LEU A 35 -3.74 7.94 -0.70
N PRO A 36 -4.28 8.13 -1.93
CA PRO A 36 -3.79 9.18 -2.82
C PRO A 36 -3.86 10.54 -2.12
N PHE A 37 -2.75 11.28 -2.12
CA PHE A 37 -2.70 12.59 -1.47
C PHE A 37 -3.50 13.65 -2.24
N GLU A 38 -3.41 13.62 -3.58
CA GLU A 38 -4.12 14.58 -4.44
C GLU A 38 -5.63 14.25 -4.58
N ASP A 39 -5.99 12.97 -4.64
CA ASP A 39 -7.37 12.50 -4.86
C ASP A 39 -7.83 11.46 -3.81
N PRO A 40 -8.00 11.86 -2.54
CA PRO A 40 -8.40 10.93 -1.47
C PRO A 40 -9.82 10.35 -1.66
N GLU A 41 -10.63 10.93 -2.55
CA GLU A 41 -11.98 10.44 -2.88
C GLU A 41 -11.96 9.14 -3.70
N GLU A 42 -10.84 8.82 -4.37
CA GLU A 42 -10.66 7.54 -5.10
C GLU A 42 -10.56 6.34 -4.14
N GLY A 43 -10.36 6.61 -2.84
CA GLY A 43 -10.29 5.59 -1.81
C GLY A 43 -8.89 5.06 -1.59
N VAL A 44 -8.81 4.00 -0.78
CA VAL A 44 -7.53 3.39 -0.39
C VAL A 44 -7.06 2.39 -1.42
N VAL A 45 -5.76 2.38 -1.65
CA VAL A 45 -5.04 1.43 -2.50
C VAL A 45 -4.22 0.52 -1.61
N VAL A 46 -4.28 -0.79 -1.85
CA VAL A 46 -3.45 -1.77 -1.17
C VAL A 46 -2.39 -2.26 -2.15
N LEU A 47 -1.12 -2.22 -1.72
CA LEU A 47 0.00 -2.73 -2.50
C LEU A 47 0.84 -3.67 -1.64
N ARG A 48 1.41 -4.71 -2.24
CA ARG A 48 2.34 -5.63 -1.57
C ARG A 48 3.76 -5.10 -1.63
N ILE A 49 4.46 -5.10 -0.51
CA ILE A 49 5.87 -4.73 -0.43
C ILE A 49 6.70 -5.98 -0.66
N GLU A 50 7.54 -5.95 -1.68
CA GLU A 50 8.50 -7.00 -2.03
C GLU A 50 9.90 -6.43 -2.11
N LYS A 51 10.91 -7.32 -2.12
CA LYS A 51 12.28 -6.94 -2.45
C LYS A 51 12.64 -7.38 -3.85
N ASP A 52 13.16 -6.46 -4.64
CA ASP A 52 13.69 -6.78 -5.96
C ASP A 52 15.03 -7.52 -5.88
N SER A 53 15.63 -7.80 -7.05
CA SER A 53 16.92 -8.49 -7.15
C SER A 53 18.10 -7.71 -6.56
N GLU A 54 17.96 -6.41 -6.35
CA GLU A 54 18.96 -5.53 -5.75
C GLU A 54 18.68 -5.27 -4.25
N GLY A 55 17.59 -5.84 -3.72
CA GLY A 55 17.17 -5.72 -2.33
C GLY A 55 16.40 -4.44 -2.01
N GLN A 56 16.00 -3.69 -3.05
CA GLN A 56 15.19 -2.48 -2.92
C GLN A 56 13.72 -2.86 -2.72
N ASP A 57 13.02 -2.08 -1.90
CA ASP A 57 11.59 -2.28 -1.68
C ASP A 57 10.82 -1.81 -2.92
N VAL A 58 10.02 -2.71 -3.49
CA VAL A 58 9.13 -2.45 -4.61
C VAL A 58 7.70 -2.74 -4.18
N LEU A 59 6.76 -1.91 -4.63
CA LEU A 59 5.35 -2.09 -4.35
C LEU A 59 4.68 -2.71 -5.56
N LEU A 60 3.97 -3.82 -5.35
CA LEU A 60 3.27 -4.57 -6.39
C LEU A 60 1.76 -4.46 -6.19
N SER A 61 1.03 -4.40 -7.29
CA SER A 61 -0.44 -4.52 -7.27
C SER A 61 -0.84 -5.89 -6.74
N VAL A 62 -1.90 -5.92 -5.95
CA VAL A 62 -2.49 -7.15 -5.40
C VAL A 62 -3.73 -7.56 -6.17
N ASP A 63 -4.02 -8.85 -6.20
CA ASP A 63 -5.26 -9.38 -6.77
C ASP A 63 -6.46 -9.15 -5.81
N GLU A 64 -7.69 -9.38 -6.28
CA GLU A 64 -8.91 -9.19 -5.46
C GLU A 64 -8.92 -10.05 -4.18
N GLU A 65 -8.38 -11.28 -4.23
CA GLU A 65 -8.30 -12.18 -3.07
C GLU A 65 -7.35 -11.63 -1.98
N GLU A 66 -6.17 -11.15 -2.38
CA GLU A 66 -5.20 -10.53 -1.47
C GLU A 66 -5.78 -9.25 -0.85
N PHE A 67 -6.48 -8.45 -1.66
CA PHE A 67 -7.14 -7.23 -1.17
C PHE A 67 -8.19 -7.55 -0.11
N GLU A 68 -9.04 -8.57 -0.34
CA GLU A 68 -10.05 -9.00 0.62
C GLU A 68 -9.41 -9.46 1.93
N MET A 69 -8.33 -10.24 1.87
CA MET A 69 -7.60 -10.68 3.06
C MET A 69 -7.04 -9.51 3.87
N VAL A 70 -6.38 -8.56 3.21
CA VAL A 70 -5.84 -7.35 3.84
C VAL A 70 -6.96 -6.56 4.52
N ARG A 71 -8.09 -6.43 3.83
CA ARG A 71 -9.27 -5.74 4.36
C ARG A 71 -9.83 -6.44 5.59
N GLU A 72 -9.98 -7.76 5.58
CA GLU A 72 -10.47 -8.50 6.75
C GLU A 72 -9.55 -8.31 7.97
N VAL A 73 -8.23 -8.34 7.76
CA VAL A 73 -7.27 -8.10 8.84
C VAL A 73 -7.36 -6.66 9.35
N LEU A 74 -7.49 -5.68 8.46
CA LEU A 74 -7.64 -4.27 8.83
C LEU A 74 -8.91 -4.04 9.67
N GLU A 75 -10.07 -4.56 9.21
CA GLU A 75 -11.33 -4.46 9.96
C GLU A 75 -11.23 -5.14 11.33
N ALA A 76 -10.49 -6.25 11.43
CA ALA A 76 -10.28 -6.94 12.71
C ALA A 76 -9.31 -6.22 13.68
N LEU A 77 -8.50 -5.27 13.20
CA LEU A 77 -7.61 -4.46 14.04
C LEU A 77 -8.33 -3.24 14.64
N ASP A 78 -9.37 -2.74 13.97
CA ASP A 78 -10.18 -1.59 14.42
C ASP A 78 -11.32 -1.98 15.40
N ASP A 79 -11.63 -3.28 15.57
CA ASP A 79 -12.65 -3.83 16.50
C ASP A 79 -12.06 -4.20 17.89
#